data_AF-R7T663-F1
#
_entry.id   AF-R7T663-F1
#
_cell.length_a   1.000
_cell.length_b   1.000
_cell.length_c   1.000
_cell.angle_alpha   90.00
_cell.angle_beta   90.00
_cell.angle_gamma   90.00
#
_symmetry.space_group_name_H-M   'P 1'
#
loop_
_entity.id
_entity.type
_entity.pdbx_description
1 polymer ?
#
loop_
_entity_poly.entity_id
_entity_poly.type
_entity_poly.pdbx_seq_one_letter_code
_entity_poly.pdbx_strand_id
1 'polypeptide(L)'
;MVMWSGDHNTFAIQCYECDACGDPFDATNQPTCEGNFCTKVKVDVLGAKTVSRGCSNDTSLATTCSEIDLSFIKTTTCNCDAAQCNSAYILEPAIILLASLLKIIF
;
A
#
# COMPACT_ATOMS: atom_id res chain seq x y z
N MET A 1 -40.46 -16.70 -6.60
CA MET A 1 -39.66 -16.53 -7.83
C MET A 1 -39.49 -15.04 -8.06
N VAL A 2 -38.38 -14.46 -7.59
CA VAL A 2 -37.72 -13.22 -8.08
C VAL A 2 -36.41 -13.13 -7.28
N MET A 3 -35.36 -13.72 -7.84
CA MET A 3 -34.24 -13.01 -8.49
C MET A 3 -33.24 -12.49 -7.45
N TRP A 4 -32.35 -13.39 -7.01
CA TRP A 4 -30.98 -13.02 -6.67
C TRP A 4 -30.39 -12.38 -7.94
N SER A 5 -30.24 -11.07 -7.94
CA SER A 5 -29.57 -10.35 -9.02
C SER A 5 -28.90 -9.13 -8.42
N GLY A 6 -27.62 -9.31 -8.14
CA GLY A 6 -26.76 -8.30 -7.58
C GLY A 6 -25.39 -8.89 -7.33
N ASP A 7 -24.81 -9.54 -8.34
CA ASP A 7 -23.36 -9.64 -8.46
C ASP A 7 -22.83 -8.20 -8.50
N HIS A 8 -22.62 -7.63 -7.31
CA HIS A 8 -21.70 -6.53 -7.14
C HIS A 8 -20.33 -7.11 -7.43
N ASN A 9 -19.97 -7.08 -8.72
CA ASN A 9 -18.60 -7.22 -9.17
C ASN A 9 -17.86 -5.94 -8.78
N THR A 10 -17.82 -5.63 -7.49
CA THR A 10 -16.85 -4.73 -6.89
C THR A 10 -15.53 -5.46 -7.05
N PHE A 11 -14.65 -4.95 -7.91
CA PHE A 11 -13.34 -5.53 -8.16
C PHE A 11 -12.53 -5.51 -6.86
N ALA A 12 -12.72 -6.54 -6.03
CA ALA A 12 -11.94 -6.74 -4.83
C ALA A 12 -10.55 -7.20 -5.26
N ILE A 13 -9.54 -6.42 -4.89
CA ILE A 13 -8.15 -6.77 -5.09
C ILE A 13 -7.65 -7.57 -3.89
N GLN A 14 -6.74 -8.51 -4.14
CA GLN A 14 -6.08 -9.26 -3.09
C GLN A 14 -4.95 -8.41 -2.50
N CYS A 15 -4.89 -8.28 -1.18
CA CYS A 15 -3.83 -7.56 -0.47
C CYS A 15 -3.17 -8.47 0.57
N TYR A 16 -1.94 -8.14 0.97
CA TYR A 16 -1.33 -8.79 2.12
C TYR A 16 -1.99 -8.32 3.42
N GLU A 17 -2.14 -9.23 4.37
CA GLU A 17 -2.71 -8.95 5.69
C GLU A 17 -1.71 -9.38 6.75
N CYS A 18 -1.41 -8.49 7.69
CA CYS A 18 -0.55 -8.81 8.82
C CYS A 18 -0.77 -7.80 9.97
N ASP A 19 -0.70 -8.30 11.20
CA ASP A 19 -0.51 -7.47 12.38
C ASP A 19 0.95 -7.58 12.83
N ALA A 20 1.65 -6.44 12.84
CA ALA A 20 3.05 -6.33 13.25
C ALA A 20 4.02 -7.28 12.50
N CYS A 21 3.99 -7.26 11.16
CA CYS A 21 4.98 -7.98 10.35
C CYS A 21 6.27 -7.20 10.13
N GLY A 22 7.33 -7.92 9.73
CA GLY A 22 8.66 -7.36 9.46
C GLY A 22 8.72 -6.43 8.25
N ASP A 23 9.75 -5.58 8.24
CA ASP A 23 10.13 -4.70 7.13
C ASP A 23 11.67 -4.80 6.97
N PRO A 24 12.21 -5.49 5.95
CA PRO A 24 11.56 -5.89 4.70
C PRO A 24 10.51 -6.98 4.88
N PHE A 25 9.45 -6.89 4.08
CA PHE A 25 8.30 -7.79 4.13
C PHE A 25 8.56 -9.05 3.32
N ASP A 26 8.56 -10.20 3.98
CA ASP A 26 8.58 -11.50 3.32
C ASP A 26 7.16 -11.84 2.85
N ALA A 27 6.93 -11.75 1.55
CA ALA A 27 5.64 -12.04 0.93
C ALA A 27 5.29 -13.55 0.91
N THR A 28 6.23 -14.43 1.26
CA THR A 28 6.06 -15.88 1.18
C THR A 28 5.05 -16.37 2.22
N ASN A 29 3.99 -17.05 1.77
CA ASN A 29 2.95 -17.64 2.62
C ASN A 29 2.27 -16.65 3.60
N GLN A 30 2.19 -15.38 3.22
CA GLN A 30 1.51 -14.38 4.03
C GLN A 30 -0.01 -14.51 3.90
N PRO A 31 -0.77 -14.25 4.97
CA PRO A 31 -2.21 -14.14 4.88
C PRO A 31 -2.58 -13.02 3.91
N THR A 32 -3.71 -13.19 3.23
CA THR A 32 -4.25 -12.20 2.31
C THR A 32 -5.70 -11.92 2.63
N CYS A 33 -6.11 -10.68 2.40
CA CYS A 33 -7.50 -10.25 2.45
C CYS A 33 -7.94 -9.73 1.08
N GLU A 34 -9.25 -9.54 0.91
CA GLU A 34 -9.84 -8.92 -0.28
C GLU A 34 -10.50 -7.59 0.07
N GLY A 35 -10.26 -6.55 -0.73
CA GLY A 35 -10.93 -5.26 -0.57
C GLY A 35 -10.74 -4.35 -1.77
N ASN A 36 -11.30 -3.14 -1.73
CA ASN A 36 -11.14 -2.15 -2.81
C ASN A 36 -9.74 -1.51 -2.81
N PHE A 37 -9.12 -1.40 -1.64
CA PHE A 37 -7.80 -0.82 -1.45
C PHE A 37 -6.95 -1.69 -0.52
N CYS A 38 -5.65 -1.77 -0.80
CA CYS A 38 -4.66 -2.29 0.13
C CYS A 38 -4.13 -1.15 0.99
N THR A 39 -3.96 -1.43 2.28
CA THR A 39 -3.41 -0.50 3.26
C THR A 39 -2.06 -1.02 3.78
N LYS A 40 -1.16 -0.09 4.09
CA LYS A 40 0.09 -0.33 4.80
C LYS A 40 0.27 0.78 5.82
N VAL A 41 0.43 0.43 7.08
CA VAL A 41 0.81 1.37 8.15
C VAL A 41 2.17 0.94 8.67
N LYS A 42 3.12 1.86 8.67
CA LYS A 42 4.44 1.68 9.26
C LYS A 42 4.62 2.69 10.38
N VAL A 43 4.99 2.22 11.56
CA VAL A 43 5.32 3.08 12.70
C VAL A 43 6.78 2.82 13.08
N ASP A 44 7.56 3.88 13.12
CA ASP A 44 8.94 3.90 13.60
C ASP A 44 8.99 4.70 14.90
N VAL A 45 9.38 4.05 16.00
CA VAL A 45 9.55 4.67 17.32
C VAL A 45 10.99 4.45 17.76
N LEU A 46 11.79 5.51 17.78
CA LEU A 46 13.20 5.46 18.20
C LEU A 46 14.01 4.35 17.49
N GLY A 47 13.72 4.07 16.22
CA GLY A 47 14.38 3.03 15.41
C GLY A 47 13.73 1.65 15.50
N ALA A 48 12.76 1.43 16.40
CA ALA A 48 11.93 0.23 16.41
C ALA A 48 10.80 0.38 15.38
N LYS A 49 10.73 -0.54 14.42
CA LYS A 49 9.77 -0.49 13.31
C LYS A 49 8.71 -1.57 13.49
N THR A 50 7.45 -1.19 13.34
CA THR A 50 6.32 -2.12 13.20
C THR A 50 5.55 -1.79 11.93
N VAL A 51 5.09 -2.82 11.22
CA VAL A 51 4.26 -2.67 10.03
C VAL A 51 2.99 -3.49 10.18
N SER A 52 1.86 -2.86 9.89
CA SER A 52 0.58 -3.53 9.69
C SER A 52 0.14 -3.37 8.25
N ARG A 53 -0.52 -4.40 7.72
CA ARG A 53 -1.02 -4.48 6.35
C ARG A 53 -2.42 -5.02 6.37
N GLY A 54 -3.27 -4.52 5.48
CA GLY A 54 -4.61 -5.05 5.35
C GLY A 54 -5.36 -4.53 4.14
N CYS A 55 -6.67 -4.68 4.20
CA CYS A 55 -7.61 -4.28 3.16
C CYS A 55 -8.53 -3.19 3.69
N SER A 56 -9.02 -2.34 2.79
CA SER A 56 -10.09 -1.41 3.06
C SER A 56 -11.11 -1.45 1.93
N ASN A 57 -12.39 -1.37 2.31
CA ASN A 57 -13.51 -1.18 1.40
C ASN A 57 -13.98 0.27 1.35
N ASP A 58 -13.30 1.17 2.07
CA ASP A 58 -13.63 2.59 2.11
C ASP A 58 -13.29 3.26 0.77
N THR A 59 -14.34 3.66 0.05
CA THR A 59 -14.24 4.33 -1.26
C THR A 59 -13.76 5.77 -1.17
N SER A 60 -13.64 6.33 0.05
CA SER A 60 -13.06 7.66 0.27
C SER A 60 -11.53 7.67 0.29
N LEU A 61 -10.91 6.49 0.32
CA LEU A 61 -9.45 6.39 0.30
C LEU A 61 -8.89 6.78 -1.07
N ALA A 62 -7.84 7.61 -1.04
CA ALA A 62 -7.03 7.91 -2.22
C ALA A 62 -5.80 7.01 -2.25
N THR A 63 -5.36 6.61 -3.44
CA THR A 63 -4.08 5.93 -3.67
C THR A 63 -2.93 6.91 -3.40
N THR A 64 -2.45 6.95 -2.16
CA THR A 64 -1.42 7.88 -1.69
C THR A 64 -0.70 7.35 -0.46
N CYS A 65 0.45 7.93 -0.16
CA CYS A 65 1.13 7.78 1.12
C CYS A 65 1.14 9.11 1.88
N SER A 66 0.79 9.07 3.15
CA SER A 66 0.90 10.18 4.09
C SER A 66 1.90 9.83 5.19
N GLU A 67 2.74 10.79 5.55
CA GLU A 67 3.67 10.66 6.67
C GLU A 67 3.30 11.65 7.78
N ILE A 68 3.38 11.18 9.02
CA ILE A 68 3.26 11.99 10.23
C ILE A 68 4.57 11.81 11.00
N ASP A 69 5.28 12.91 11.22
CA ASP A 69 6.51 12.94 12.01
C ASP A 69 6.27 13.75 13.29
N LEU A 70 6.34 13.07 14.44
CA LEU A 70 6.23 13.64 15.78
C LEU A 70 7.53 13.43 16.55
N SER A 71 8.65 13.85 15.95
CA SER A 71 10.02 13.83 16.53
C SER A 71 10.59 12.44 16.79
N PHE A 72 9.98 11.67 17.69
CA PHE A 72 10.41 10.32 18.08
C PHE A 72 9.50 9.23 17.52
N ILE A 73 8.36 9.60 16.92
CA ILE A 73 7.43 8.71 16.24
C ILE A 73 7.29 9.17 14.80
N LYS A 74 7.63 8.30 13.84
CA LYS A 74 7.32 8.48 12.43
C LYS A 74 6.28 7.44 12.01
N THR A 75 5.12 7.90 11.55
CA THR A 75 4.06 7.03 11.00
C THR A 75 3.91 7.27 9.51
N THR A 76 4.03 6.22 8.71
CA THR A 76 3.77 6.24 7.26
C THR A 76 2.54 5.38 6.98
N THR A 77 1.49 5.98 6.45
CA THR A 77 0.27 5.29 6.03
C THR A 77 0.15 5.37 4.52
N CYS A 78 0.01 4.24 3.85
CA CYS A 78 -0.06 4.12 2.40
C CYS A 78 -1.31 3.33 2.01
N ASN A 79 -2.02 3.82 0.99
CA ASN A 79 -3.15 3.13 0.37
C ASN A 79 -2.89 2.97 -1.13
N CYS A 80 -3.32 1.86 -1.71
CA CYS A 80 -3.18 1.60 -3.14
C CYS A 80 -4.26 0.62 -3.64
N ASP A 81 -4.52 0.61 -4.94
CA ASP A 81 -5.65 -0.05 -5.61
C ASP A 81 -5.22 -1.17 -6.58
N ALA A 82 -3.99 -1.66 -6.44
CA ALA A 82 -3.48 -2.79 -7.22
C ALA A 82 -3.28 -4.03 -6.34
N ALA A 83 -3.51 -5.22 -6.89
CA ALA A 83 -3.30 -6.46 -6.16
C ALA A 83 -1.89 -6.51 -5.55
N GLN A 84 -1.82 -6.81 -4.26
CA GLN A 84 -0.59 -7.01 -3.50
C GLN A 84 0.36 -5.79 -3.52
N CYS A 85 -0.15 -4.58 -3.82
CA CYS A 85 0.62 -3.34 -3.84
C CYS A 85 1.16 -2.96 -2.45
N ASN A 86 0.55 -3.47 -1.39
CA ASN A 86 1.06 -3.41 -0.03
C ASN A 86 2.10 -4.51 0.25
N SER A 87 2.96 -4.86 -0.71
CA SER A 87 4.07 -5.81 -0.51
C SER A 87 5.31 -5.12 0.07
N ALA A 88 5.90 -4.18 -0.64
CA ALA A 88 7.08 -3.48 -0.19
C ALA A 88 7.12 -2.11 -0.87
N TYR A 89 7.14 -1.04 -0.06
CA TYR A 89 7.31 0.35 -0.48
C TYR A 89 6.44 0.78 -1.68
N ILE A 90 5.42 1.61 -1.45
CA ILE A 90 4.97 2.48 -2.53
C ILE A 90 6.19 3.32 -2.89
N LEU A 91 6.78 3.05 -4.04
CA LEU A 91 7.80 3.91 -4.63
C LEU A 91 7.17 5.30 -4.64
N GLU A 92 7.72 6.22 -3.84
CA GLU A 92 7.61 7.64 -4.18
C GLU A 92 7.90 7.71 -5.69
N PRO A 93 7.15 8.49 -6.48
CA PRO A 93 7.48 8.68 -7.87
C PRO A 93 8.90 9.26 -7.90
N ALA A 94 9.89 8.38 -8.03
CA ALA A 94 11.22 8.71 -8.43
C ALA A 94 11.02 9.24 -9.83
N ILE A 95 10.79 10.56 -9.90
CA ILE A 95 10.79 11.34 -11.12
C ILE A 95 11.96 10.79 -11.91
N ILE A 96 11.61 10.06 -12.97
CA ILE A 96 12.53 9.38 -13.85
C ILE A 96 13.50 10.46 -14.33
N LEU A 97 14.70 10.48 -13.74
CA LEU A 97 15.84 11.29 -14.13
C LEU A 97 16.37 10.78 -15.48
N LEU A 98 15.53 10.76 -16.52
CA LEU A 98 15.91 10.49 -17.91
C LEU A 98 15.81 11.74 -18.81
N ALA A 99 15.65 12.93 -18.23
CA ALA A 99 15.68 14.18 -19.00
C ALA A 99 17.10 14.74 -19.23
N SER A 100 18.16 14.11 -18.67
CA SER A 100 19.53 14.66 -18.75
C SER A 100 20.37 14.17 -19.94
N LEU A 101 19.89 13.19 -20.74
CA LEU A 101 20.68 12.63 -21.86
C LEU A 101 20.39 13.23 -23.24
N LEU A 102 19.45 14.18 -23.37
CA LEU A 102 19.07 14.79 -24.66
C LEU A 102 19.80 16.11 -24.99
N LYS A 103 20.94 16.42 -24.33
CA LYS A 103 21.81 17.55 -24.70
C LYS A 103 23.17 17.16 -25.32
N ILE A 104 23.39 15.88 -25.67
CA ILE A 104 24.68 15.42 -26.24
C ILE A 104 24.52 14.83 -27.65
N ILE A 105 23.48 15.21 -28.40
CA ILE A 105 23.39 14.85 -29.82
C ILE A 105 22.84 16.06 -30.60
N PHE A 106 23.78 16.83 -31.17
CA PHE A 106 23.65 17.92 -32.16
C PHE A 106 23.00 19.24 -31.73
#